data_AF-M0ZSC6-F1
#
_entry.id   AF-M0ZSC6-F1
#
_cell.length_a   1.000
_cell.length_b   1.000
_cell.length_c   1.000
_cell.angle_alpha   90.00
_cell.angle_beta   90.00
_cell.angle_gamma   90.00
#
_symmetry.space_group_name_H-M   'P 1'
#
loop_
_entity.id
_entity.type
_entity.pdbx_description
1 polymer ?
#
loop_
_entity_poly.entity_id
_entity_poly.type
_entity_poly.pdbx_seq_one_letter_code
_entity_poly.pdbx_strand_id
1 'polypeptide(L)'
;MRGSFPLNGTYFQVNEVFADHESSLKPIDVPRNWLWDLPRRTVYFGTSIPSIFKGLTTESIQHCFWRGFVCVRGFDKKLRAPRPLMARLHFPASKLTRTKGKPDEN
;
A
#
# COMPACT_ATOMS: atom_id res chain seq x y z
N MET A 1 -12.33 24.86 -8.21
CA MET A 1 -11.66 24.66 -6.90
C MET A 1 -10.78 23.42 -6.97
N ARG A 2 -9.45 23.59 -6.84
CA ARG A 2 -8.46 22.50 -6.87
C ARG A 2 -8.58 21.72 -5.56
N GLY A 3 -8.88 20.42 -5.63
CA GLY A 3 -8.96 19.56 -4.45
C GLY A 3 -7.65 19.61 -3.66
N SER A 4 -7.75 19.78 -2.34
CA SER A 4 -6.61 19.72 -1.44
C SER A 4 -6.09 18.28 -1.38
N PHE A 5 -4.79 18.09 -1.59
CA PHE A 5 -4.17 16.78 -1.35
C PHE A 5 -4.32 16.47 0.14
N PRO A 6 -4.85 15.30 0.53
CA PRO A 6 -5.32 15.06 1.90
C PRO A 6 -4.17 14.88 2.89
N LEU A 7 -3.55 16.02 3.26
CA LEU A 7 -2.47 16.13 4.22
C LEU A 7 -3.01 16.74 5.53
N ASN A 8 -2.95 15.99 6.63
CA ASN A 8 -3.45 16.34 7.97
C ASN A 8 -2.37 16.81 8.98
N GLY A 9 -1.16 17.17 8.57
CA GLY A 9 -0.09 17.72 9.43
C GLY A 9 0.63 16.77 10.43
N THR A 10 0.62 15.44 10.27
CA THR A 10 1.27 14.47 11.17
C THR A 10 2.61 13.92 10.63
N TYR A 11 3.52 13.48 11.53
CA TYR A 11 4.85 12.92 11.18
C TYR A 11 4.77 11.77 10.15
N PHE A 12 3.72 10.96 10.23
CA PHE A 12 3.52 9.84 9.31
C PHE A 12 3.26 10.26 7.87
N GLN A 13 2.88 11.51 7.62
CA GLN A 13 2.63 11.98 6.27
C GLN A 13 3.90 12.11 5.43
N VAL A 14 5.05 12.35 6.06
CA VAL A 14 6.32 12.48 5.34
C VAL A 14 6.76 11.12 4.79
N ASN A 15 6.44 10.04 5.51
CA ASN A 15 6.72 8.66 5.11
C ASN A 15 5.48 7.95 4.53
N GLU A 16 4.37 8.68 4.31
CA GLU A 16 3.15 8.12 3.73
C GLU A 16 3.28 8.05 2.21
N VAL A 17 3.08 6.86 1.67
CA VAL A 17 2.98 6.61 0.23
C VAL A 17 1.57 6.11 -0.10
N PHE A 18 1.13 6.37 -1.33
CA PHE A 18 -0.22 6.02 -1.78
C PHE A 18 -0.14 4.94 -2.85
N ALA A 19 -0.93 3.88 -2.70
CA ALA A 19 -1.09 2.88 -3.75
C ALA A 19 -1.92 3.48 -4.89
N ASP A 20 -1.43 3.43 -6.12
CA ASP A 20 -2.20 3.89 -7.26
C ASP A 20 -3.44 3.00 -7.46
N HIS A 21 -4.63 3.59 -7.42
CA HIS A 21 -5.88 2.82 -7.37
C HIS A 21 -6.11 2.00 -8.64
N GLU A 22 -5.81 2.57 -9.81
CA GLU A 22 -6.03 1.93 -11.10
C GLU A 22 -5.12 0.71 -11.28
N SER A 23 -3.82 0.86 -11.03
CA SER A 23 -2.87 -0.26 -11.07
C SER A 23 -3.06 -1.28 -9.94
N SER A 24 -3.70 -0.86 -8.83
CA SER A 24 -4.07 -1.80 -7.77
C SER A 24 -5.17 -2.77 -8.21
N LEU A 25 -6.09 -2.32 -9.07
CA LEU A 25 -7.15 -3.14 -9.69
C LEU A 25 -6.63 -3.93 -10.89
N LYS A 26 -5.85 -3.30 -11.77
CA LYS A 26 -5.24 -3.91 -12.95
C LYS A 26 -3.71 -3.80 -12.83
N PRO A 27 -3.04 -4.81 -12.26
CA PRO A 27 -1.60 -4.80 -12.11
C PRO A 27 -0.88 -4.50 -13.43
N ILE A 28 0.16 -3.70 -13.36
CA ILE A 28 1.03 -3.41 -14.49
C ILE A 28 2.00 -4.57 -14.62
N ASP A 29 2.13 -5.11 -15.83
CA ASP A 29 3.18 -6.08 -16.13
C ASP A 29 4.51 -5.36 -16.27
N VAL A 30 5.47 -5.68 -15.39
CA VAL A 30 6.77 -5.00 -15.31
C VAL A 30 7.87 -6.05 -15.46
N PRO A 31 8.74 -5.93 -16.47
CA PRO A 31 9.88 -6.83 -16.64
C PRO A 31 10.77 -6.89 -15.40
N ARG A 32 11.10 -8.10 -14.93
CA ARG A 32 11.86 -8.29 -13.68
C ARG A 32 13.25 -7.66 -13.72
N ASN A 33 13.89 -7.63 -14.87
CA ASN A 33 15.19 -6.98 -15.07
C ASN A 33 15.15 -5.48 -14.76
N TRP A 34 14.02 -4.80 -14.97
CA TRP A 34 13.88 -3.38 -14.62
C TRP A 34 13.87 -3.14 -13.10
N LEU A 35 13.56 -4.17 -12.31
CA LEU A 35 13.44 -4.09 -10.85
C LEU A 35 14.69 -4.58 -10.11
N TRP A 36 15.68 -5.11 -10.82
CA TRP A 36 16.81 -5.81 -10.19
C TRP A 36 17.76 -4.83 -9.51
N ASP A 37 18.15 -3.77 -10.22
CA ASP A 37 19.17 -2.80 -9.77
C ASP A 37 18.57 -1.56 -9.08
N LEU A 38 17.28 -1.60 -8.73
CA LEU A 38 16.61 -0.50 -8.05
C LEU A 38 16.81 -0.55 -6.53
N PRO A 39 17.02 0.61 -5.87
CA PRO A 39 17.03 0.68 -4.42
C PRO A 39 15.74 0.12 -3.81
N ARG A 40 15.89 -0.74 -2.80
CA ARG A 40 14.76 -1.36 -2.10
C ARG A 40 14.47 -0.62 -0.80
N ARG A 41 13.19 -0.37 -0.54
CA ARG A 41 12.68 0.20 0.71
C ARG A 41 11.47 -0.61 1.16
N THR A 42 11.34 -0.79 2.48
CA THR A 42 10.21 -1.51 3.06
C THR A 42 9.01 -0.57 3.16
N VAL A 43 7.87 -1.01 2.63
CA VAL A 43 6.58 -0.34 2.78
C VAL A 43 5.67 -1.24 3.61
N TYR A 44 5.09 -0.68 4.66
CA TYR A 44 4.12 -1.36 5.52
C TYR A 44 2.70 -1.00 5.10
N PHE A 45 1.89 -2.02 4.80
CA PHE A 45 0.51 -1.86 4.36
C PHE A 45 -0.47 -2.18 5.48
N GLY A 46 -1.56 -1.42 5.58
CA GLY A 46 -2.60 -1.64 6.58
C GLY A 46 -3.80 -0.73 6.39
N THR A 47 -4.75 -0.78 7.31
CA THR A 47 -5.92 0.12 7.31
C THR A 47 -5.69 1.38 8.13
N SER A 48 -4.71 1.35 9.04
CA SER A 48 -4.29 2.49 9.87
C SER A 48 -2.91 2.26 10.48
N ILE A 49 -2.25 3.33 10.93
CA ILE A 49 -0.98 3.27 11.65
C ILE A 49 -1.05 2.32 12.87
N PRO A 50 -2.03 2.43 13.79
CA PRO A 50 -2.13 1.48 14.90
C PRO A 50 -2.29 0.03 14.46
N SER A 51 -2.99 -0.24 13.34
CA SER A 51 -3.16 -1.60 12.82
C SER A 51 -1.85 -2.19 12.30
N ILE A 52 -1.01 -1.37 11.64
CA ILE A 52 0.28 -1.78 11.08
C ILE A 52 1.25 -2.16 12.19
N PHE A 53 1.30 -1.33 13.25
CA PHE A 53 2.25 -1.49 14.34
C PHE A 53 1.73 -2.34 15.50
N LYS A 54 0.52 -2.91 15.37
CA LYS A 54 -0.11 -3.70 16.44
C LYS A 54 0.75 -4.93 16.75
N GLY A 55 1.21 -5.04 17.99
CA GLY A 55 2.01 -6.18 18.45
C GLY A 55 3.48 -6.15 18.02
N LEU A 56 3.96 -5.06 17.41
CA LEU A 56 5.38 -4.87 17.16
C LEU A 56 6.08 -4.26 18.37
N THR A 57 7.37 -4.57 18.51
CA THR A 57 8.20 -3.96 19.56
C THR A 57 8.51 -2.50 19.24
N THR A 58 8.88 -1.73 20.27
CA THR A 58 9.27 -0.32 20.12
C THR A 58 10.41 -0.13 19.12
N GLU A 59 11.40 -1.03 19.13
CA GLU A 59 12.56 -0.99 18.24
C GLU A 59 12.15 -1.18 16.78
N SER A 60 11.21 -2.10 16.53
CA SER A 60 10.67 -2.34 15.18
C SER A 60 9.91 -1.13 14.65
N ILE A 61 9.14 -0.48 15.54
CA ILE A 61 8.40 0.74 15.23
C ILE A 61 9.38 1.88 14.91
N GLN A 62 10.41 2.09 15.73
CA GLN A 62 11.46 3.10 15.50
C GLN A 62 12.20 2.86 14.17
N HIS A 63 12.56 1.61 13.87
CA HIS A 63 13.18 1.26 12.60
C HIS A 63 12.29 1.62 11.41
N CYS A 64 10.98 1.34 11.49
CA CYS A 64 10.03 1.76 10.47
C CYS A 64 10.01 3.28 10.30
N PHE A 65 10.06 4.04 11.39
CA PHE A 65 10.08 5.50 11.32
C PHE A 65 11.32 6.07 10.65
N TRP A 66 12.49 5.45 10.82
CA TRP A 66 13.75 5.93 10.25
C TRP A 66 14.00 5.48 8.80
N ARG A 67 13.48 4.31 8.40
CA ARG A 67 13.90 3.64 7.16
C ARG A 67 12.73 3.12 6.31
N GLY A 68 11.52 3.14 6.85
CA GLY A 68 10.33 2.58 6.22
C GLY A 68 9.35 3.63 5.72
N PHE A 69 8.39 3.15 4.93
CA PHE A 69 7.24 3.91 4.47
C PHE A 69 5.96 3.21 4.89
N VAL A 70 4.86 3.95 4.97
CA VAL A 70 3.54 3.41 5.31
C VAL A 70 2.55 3.69 4.19
N CYS A 71 1.67 2.72 3.92
CA CYS A 71 0.60 2.87 2.96
C CYS A 71 -0.72 2.39 3.58
N VAL A 72 -1.61 3.34 3.87
CA VAL A 72 -2.92 3.04 4.49
C VAL A 72 -4.10 3.25 3.54
N ARG A 73 -3.84 3.82 2.36
CA ARG A 73 -4.87 4.19 1.39
C ARG A 73 -4.32 4.21 -0.03
N GLY A 74 -5.22 3.97 -0.98
CA GLY A 74 -4.96 4.21 -2.38
C GLY A 74 -5.26 5.66 -2.77
N PHE A 75 -4.79 6.06 -3.94
CA PHE A 75 -5.11 7.34 -4.55
C PHE A 75 -5.54 7.14 -6.00
N ASP A 76 -6.71 7.68 -6.32
CA ASP A 76 -7.22 7.72 -7.69
C ASP A 76 -6.72 9.02 -8.33
N LYS A 77 -5.79 8.92 -9.27
CA LYS A 77 -5.21 10.08 -9.96
C LYS A 77 -6.22 10.79 -10.86
N LYS A 78 -7.19 10.07 -11.44
CA LYS A 78 -8.20 10.61 -12.35
C LYS A 78 -9.21 11.45 -11.59
N LEU A 79 -9.74 10.88 -10.50
CA LEU A 79 -10.71 11.56 -9.64
C LEU A 79 -10.05 12.45 -8.57
N ARG A 80 -8.73 12.36 -8.44
CA ARG A 80 -7.91 13.07 -7.43
C ARG A 80 -8.44 12.88 -6.01
N ALA A 81 -8.83 11.65 -5.70
CA ALA A 81 -9.51 11.31 -4.46
C ALA A 81 -8.82 10.13 -3.75
N PRO A 82 -8.80 10.13 -2.41
CA PRO A 82 -8.36 8.96 -1.66
C PRO A 82 -9.32 7.79 -1.89
N ARG A 83 -8.77 6.58 -1.95
CA ARG A 83 -9.51 5.33 -2.07
C ARG A 83 -9.10 4.37 -0.95
N PRO A 84 -10.00 3.47 -0.52
CA PRO A 84 -9.60 2.38 0.36
C PRO A 84 -8.45 1.57 -0.28
N LEU A 85 -7.53 1.11 0.56
CA LEU A 85 -6.45 0.24 0.11
C LEU A 85 -7.03 -1.11 -0.35
N MET A 86 -6.51 -1.68 -1.44
CA MET A 86 -6.99 -2.98 -1.92
C MET A 86 -6.70 -4.09 -0.90
N ALA A 87 -7.70 -4.95 -0.66
CA ALA A 87 -7.63 -6.03 0.33
C ALA A 87 -6.39 -6.92 0.16
N ARG A 88 -6.02 -7.25 -1.09
CA ARG A 88 -4.83 -8.08 -1.40
C ARG A 88 -3.50 -7.53 -0.85
N LEU A 89 -3.43 -6.22 -0.55
CA LEU A 89 -2.20 -5.58 -0.08
C LEU A 89 -2.02 -5.67 1.43
N HIS A 90 -3.08 -5.93 2.20
CA HIS A 90 -3.04 -5.81 3.66
C HIS A 90 -3.92 -6.79 4.43
N PHE A 91 -4.70 -7.63 3.73
CA PHE A 91 -5.43 -8.72 4.38
C PHE A 91 -4.48 -9.91 4.56
N PRO A 92 -4.54 -10.59 5.71
CA PRO A 92 -3.84 -11.85 5.88
C PRO A 92 -4.40 -12.89 4.90
N ALA A 93 -3.58 -13.86 4.51
CA ALA A 93 -3.96 -14.92 3.57
C ALA A 93 -5.25 -15.66 3.99
N SER A 94 -5.49 -15.78 5.30
CA SER A 94 -6.71 -16.38 5.87
C SER A 94 -8.00 -15.61 5.57
N LYS A 95 -7.93 -14.32 5.25
CA LYS A 95 -9.07 -13.44 4.95
C LYS A 95 -9.21 -13.11 3.47
N LEU A 96 -8.31 -13.56 2.60
CA LEU A 96 -8.51 -13.44 1.16
C LEU A 96 -9.56 -14.47 0.72
N THR A 97 -10.71 -14.00 0.24
CA THR A 97 -11.67 -14.86 -0.44
C THR A 97 -10.99 -15.42 -1.71
N ARG A 98 -10.85 -16.75 -1.79
CA ARG A 98 -10.38 -17.42 -3.02
C ARG A 98 -11.35 -17.05 -4.13
N THR A 99 -10.95 -16.12 -5.00
CA THR A 99 -11.66 -15.90 -6.26
C THR A 99 -11.51 -17.21 -7.04
N LYS A 100 -12.61 -17.97 -7.18
CA LYS A 100 -12.63 -19.17 -8.02
C LYS A 100 -12.23 -18.72 -9.44
N GLY A 101 -11.01 -19.06 -9.85
CA GLY A 101 -10.62 -18.95 -11.25
C GLY A 101 -11.58 -19.79 -12.08
N LYS A 102 -12.06 -19.23 -13.20
CA LYS A 102 -12.69 -20.04 -14.25
C LYS A 102 -11.69 -21.15 -14.63
N PRO A 103 -12.15 -22.40 -14.84
CA PRO A 103 -11.27 -23.43 -15.34
C PRO A 103 -10.76 -23.01 -16.72
N ASP A 104 -9.46 -23.16 -16.94
CA ASP A 104 -8.87 -23.11 -18.26
C ASP A 104 -9.55 -24.20 -19.11
N GLU A 105 -10.34 -23.79 -20.10
CA GLU A 105 -10.81 -24.68 -21.16
C GLU A 105 -9.61 -25.02 -22.03
N ASN A 106 -9.26 -26.30 -22.01
CA ASN A 106 -8.24 -26.94 -22.82
C ASN A 106 -8.78 -27.27 -24.22
#